data_AF-A0A382Q927-F1
#
_entry.id   AF-A0A382Q927-F1
#
_cell.length_a   1.000
_cell.length_b   1.000
_cell.length_c   1.000
_cell.angle_alpha   90.00
_cell.angle_beta   90.00
_cell.angle_gamma   90.00
#
_symmetry.space_group_name_H-M   'P 1'
#
loop_
_entity.id
_entity.type
_entity.pdbx_description
1 polymer ?
#
loop_
_entity_poly.entity_id
_entity_poly.type
_entity_poly.pdbx_seq_one_letter_code
_entity_poly.pdbx_strand_id
1 'polypeptide(L)' 'MPDLSFDEVRVLAKASSLEVSEEDLVEVTHRLNVIISGIENFSHPDLDKVDPVPFRPLDEVDS' A
#
# COMPACT_ATOMS: atom_id res chain seq x y z
N MET A 1 6.48 -9.85 4.76
CA MET A 1 5.17 -9.34 5.24
C MET A 1 4.15 -10.45 4.97
N PRO A 2 3.09 -10.56 5.77
CA PRO A 2 2.04 -11.53 5.47
C PRO A 2 1.17 -11.05 4.31
N ASP A 3 0.63 -11.99 3.53
CA ASP A 3 -0.42 -11.71 2.55
C ASP A 3 -1.68 -11.16 3.23
N LEU A 4 -2.34 -10.21 2.58
CA LEU A 4 -3.61 -9.65 3.00
C LEU A 4 -4.77 -10.60 2.68
N SER A 5 -5.70 -10.69 3.62
CA SER A 5 -7.02 -11.30 3.45
C SER A 5 -8.01 -10.33 2.80
N PHE A 6 -9.12 -10.86 2.29
CA PHE A 6 -10.21 -10.06 1.72
C PHE A 6 -10.79 -9.04 2.70
N ASP A 7 -10.91 -9.40 3.99
CA ASP A 7 -11.46 -8.49 5.00
C ASP A 7 -10.50 -7.33 5.28
N GLU A 8 -9.19 -7.59 5.31
CA GLU A 8 -8.17 -6.54 5.44
C GLU A 8 -8.19 -5.59 4.25
N VAL A 9 -8.30 -6.12 3.03
CA VAL A 9 -8.40 -5.30 1.81
C VAL A 9 -9.67 -4.44 1.83
N ARG A 10 -10.82 -4.97 2.27
CA ARG A 10 -12.04 -4.17 2.45
C ARG A 10 -11.86 -3.04 3.46
N VAL A 11 -11.16 -3.29 4.57
CA VAL A 11 -10.89 -2.26 5.59
C VAL A 11 -9.98 -1.17 5.01
N LEU A 12 -8.93 -1.53 4.27
CA LEU A 12 -8.02 -0.60 3.63
C LEU A 12 -8.71 0.26 2.57
N ALA A 13 -9.58 -0.34 1.75
CA ALA A 13 -10.38 0.38 0.77
C ALA A 13 -11.27 1.43 1.43
N LYS A 14 -12.01 1.03 2.48
CA LYS A 14 -12.87 1.95 3.25
C LYS A 14 -12.08 3.08 3.90
N ALA A 15 -10.92 2.77 4.50
CA ALA A 15 -10.05 3.78 5.09
C ALA A 15 -9.56 4.81 4.06
N SER A 16 -9.45 4.40 2.80
CA SER A 16 -9.05 5.24 1.67
C SER A 16 -10.23 5.90 0.93
N SER A 17 -11.46 5.78 1.46
CA SER A 17 -12.69 6.24 0.79
C SER A 17 -12.92 5.63 -0.60
N LEU A 18 -12.42 4.42 -0.83
CA LEU A 18 -12.62 3.65 -2.06
C LEU A 18 -13.68 2.57 -1.85
N GLU A 19 -14.59 2.44 -2.81
CA GLU A 19 -15.51 1.32 -2.89
C GLU A 19 -14.90 0.23 -3.79
N VAL A 20 -14.78 -0.99 -3.25
CA VAL A 20 -14.34 -2.17 -3.99
C VAL A 20 -15.52 -3.13 -4.02
N SER A 21 -15.96 -3.51 -5.21
CA SER A 21 -17.05 -4.48 -5.38
C SER A 21 -16.61 -5.88 -4.95
N GLU A 22 -17.57 -6.75 -4.65
CA GLU A 22 -17.28 -8.16 -4.34
C GLU A 22 -16.65 -8.89 -5.53
N GLU A 23 -17.01 -8.50 -6.75
CA GLU A 23 -16.47 -9.07 -7.99
C GLU A 23 -14.98 -8.70 -8.16
N ASP A 24 -14.62 -7.47 -7.81
CA ASP A 24 -13.25 -6.96 -7.93
C ASP A 24 -12.35 -7.35 -6.75
N LEU A 25 -12.93 -7.70 -5.60
CA LEU A 25 -12.20 -7.94 -4.35
C LEU A 25 -11.11 -9.01 -4.49
N VAL A 26 -11.38 -10.06 -5.28
CA VAL A 26 -10.43 -11.13 -5.55
C VAL A 26 -9.21 -10.60 -6.31
N GLU A 27 -9.43 -9.84 -7.38
CA GLU A 27 -8.33 -9.29 -8.20
C GLU A 27 -7.54 -8.26 -7.41
N VAL A 28 -8.21 -7.33 -6.72
CA VAL A 28 -7.57 -6.28 -5.93
C VAL A 28 -6.68 -6.89 -4.85
N THR A 29 -7.18 -7.90 -4.15
CA THR A 29 -6.40 -8.60 -3.12
C THR A 29 -5.18 -9.31 -3.70
N HIS A 30 -5.36 -10.01 -4.81
CA HIS A 30 -4.23 -10.65 -5.50
C HIS A 30 -3.16 -9.63 -5.90
N ARG A 31 -3.57 -8.51 -6.52
CA ARG A 31 -2.65 -7.46 -6.98
C ARG A 31 -1.91 -6.81 -5.80
N LEU A 32 -2.59 -6.55 -4.69
CA LEU A 32 -1.95 -6.01 -3.49
C LEU A 32 -0.91 -6.98 -2.93
N ASN A 33 -1.22 -8.28 -2.84
CA ASN A 33 -0.26 -9.27 -2.34
C ASN A 33 0.95 -9.45 -3.27
N VAL A 34 0.76 -9.34 -4.59
CA VAL A 34 1.87 -9.31 -5.56
C VAL A 34 2.77 -8.09 -5.34
N ILE A 35 2.18 -6.91 -5.09
CA ILE A 35 2.95 -5.68 -4.80
C ILE A 35 3.73 -5.83 -3.48
N ILE A 36 3.08 -6.32 -2.42
CA ILE A 36 3.71 -6.56 -1.11
C ILE A 36 4.89 -7.51 -1.26
N SER A 37 4.69 -8.65 -1.95
CA SER A 37 5.76 -9.62 -2.25
C SER A 37 6.94 -8.99 -3.01
N GLY A 38 6.66 -8.05 -3.93
CA GLY A 38 7.70 -7.30 -4.63
C GLY A 38 8.51 -6.40 -3.70
N ILE A 39 7.85 -5.74 -2.74
CA ILE A 39 8.47 -4.83 -1.77
C ILE A 39 9.25 -5.60 -0.70
N GLU A 40 8.81 -6.79 -0.29
CA GLU A 40 9.54 -7.58 0.72
C GLU A 40 10.98 -7.91 0.32
N ASN A 41 11.20 -8.06 -0.98
CA ASN A 41 12.53 -8.31 -1.54
C ASN A 41 13.35 -7.02 -1.71
N PHE A 42 12.78 -5.86 -1.39
CA PHE A 42 13.48 -4.59 -1.39
C PHE A 42 14.38 -4.49 -0.15
N SER A 43 15.69 -4.66 -0.37
CA SER A 43 16.71 -4.31 0.62
C SER A 43 17.49 -3.10 0.12
N HIS A 44 17.61 -2.06 0.94
CA HIS A 44 18.48 -0.93 0.66
C HIS A 44 19.51 -0.79 1.80
N PRO A 45 20.82 -0.97 1.55
CA PRO A 45 21.84 -1.15 2.59
C PRO A 45 22.03 0.05 3.51
N ASP A 46 21.55 1.24 3.12
CA ASP A 46 21.68 2.47 3.88
C ASP A 46 20.35 3.03 4.41
N LEU A 47 19.24 2.27 4.32
CA LEU A 47 17.92 2.74 4.77
C LEU A 47 17.92 3.07 6.28
N ASP A 48 18.66 2.31 7.08
CA ASP A 48 18.77 2.51 8.53
C ASP A 48 19.65 3.71 8.93
N LYS A 49 20.35 4.33 7.96
CA LYS A 49 21.29 5.43 8.20
C LYS A 49 20.73 6.80 7.81
N VAL A 50 19.53 6.83 7.25
CA VAL A 50 18.89 8.06 6.77
C VAL A 50 17.63 8.33 7.58
N ASP A 51 17.45 9.58 7.98
CA ASP A 51 16.18 9.99 8.60
C ASP A 51 15.06 9.95 7.55
N PRO A 52 13.87 9.43 7.89
CA PRO A 52 12.74 9.44 6.97
C PRO A 52 12.34 10.87 6.65
N VAL A 53 12.26 11.17 5.35
CA VAL A 53 11.82 12.48 4.89
C VAL A 53 10.32 12.62 5.17
N PRO A 54 9.86 13.73 5.78
CA PRO A 54 8.44 13.97 5.98
C PRO A 54 7.68 13.92 4.65
N PHE A 55 6.62 13.12 4.61
CA PHE A 55 5.71 13.08 3.45
C PHE A 55 4.98 14.42 3.31
N ARG A 56 5.01 15.00 2.10
CA ARG A 56 4.17 16.15 1.72
C ARG A 56 3.13 15.69 0.69
N PRO A 57 1.82 15.94 0.92
CA PRO A 57 0.79 15.62 -0.06
C PRO A 57 1.07 16.34 -1.39
N LEU A 58 0.75 15.69 -2.51
CA LEU A 58 0.95 16.25 -3.86
C LEU A 58 0.12 17.51 -4.12
N ASP A 59 -0.93 17.75 -3.33
CA ASP A 59 -1.83 18.90 -3.46
C ASP A 59 -1.23 20.20 -2.87
N GLU A 60 -0.15 20.10 -2.11
CA GLU A 60 0.64 21.25 -1.64
C GLU A 60 1.73 21.60 -2.65
N VAL A 61 1.34 21.95 -3.89
CA VAL A 61 2.25 22.63 -4.81
C VAL A 61 2.23 24.11 -4.45
N ASP A 62 3.37 24.62 -3.97
CA ASP A 62 3.59 26.02 -3.58
C ASP A 62 2.92 26.99 -4.59
N SER A 63 1.99 27.81 -4.10
CA SER A 63 1.51 29.02 -4.78
C SER A 63 2.50 30.16 -4.62
#